data_AF-D4E8D0-F1
#
_entry.id   AF-D4E8D0-F1
#
_cell.length_a   1.000
_cell.length_b   1.000
_cell.length_c   1.000
_cell.angle_alpha   90.00
_cell.angle_beta   90.00
_cell.angle_gamma   90.00
#
_symmetry.space_group_name_H-M   'P 1'
#
loop_
_entity.id
_entity.type
_entity.pdbx_description
1 polymer ?
#
loop_
_entity_poly.entity_id
_entity_poly.type
_entity_poly.pdbx_seq_one_letter_code
_entity_poly.pdbx_strand_id
1 'polypeptide(L)'
;MACSHDTQTRPKFVYLFLGTPNEFPDSTPTVLRAEADTEDDARAKFPRWTLIFAAQIRTEAPCRLQIFSTDEGFMWVYEQRQTASEAAHA
;
A
#
# COMPACT_ATOMS: atom_id res chain seq x y z
N MET A 1 -17.58 -26.67 -13.29
CA MET A 1 -16.14 -26.39 -13.41
C MET A 1 -15.85 -25.20 -12.52
N ALA A 2 -15.11 -25.38 -11.43
CA ALA A 2 -14.72 -24.27 -10.57
C ALA A 2 -13.59 -23.54 -11.28
N CYS A 3 -13.85 -22.30 -11.71
CA CYS A 3 -12.82 -21.43 -12.24
C CYS A 3 -11.76 -21.26 -11.13
N SER A 4 -10.55 -21.71 -11.42
CA SER A 4 -9.36 -21.57 -10.59
C SER A 4 -9.19 -20.10 -10.26
N HIS A 5 -9.62 -19.68 -9.07
CA HIS A 5 -9.40 -18.32 -8.62
C HIS A 5 -7.89 -18.17 -8.43
N ASP A 6 -7.29 -17.27 -9.19
CA ASP A 6 -5.86 -17.00 -9.23
C ASP A 6 -5.18 -17.13 -7.87
N THR A 7 -4.04 -17.80 -7.85
CA THR A 7 -3.04 -17.75 -6.78
C THR A 7 -2.38 -16.37 -6.80
N GLN A 8 -3.19 -15.30 -6.72
CA GLN A 8 -2.69 -13.94 -6.71
C GLN A 8 -1.97 -13.75 -5.39
N THR A 9 -0.64 -13.92 -5.41
CA THR A 9 0.24 -13.50 -4.33
C THR A 9 -0.01 -12.02 -4.13
N ARG A 10 -0.85 -11.68 -3.14
CA ARG A 10 -1.12 -10.28 -2.80
C ARG A 10 0.22 -9.70 -2.35
N PRO A 11 0.72 -8.62 -2.98
CA PRO A 11 2.00 -8.05 -2.61
C PRO A 11 1.97 -7.66 -1.13
N LYS A 12 3.04 -7.97 -0.39
CA LYS A 12 3.09 -7.76 1.06
C LYS A 12 3.16 -6.29 1.47
N PHE A 13 3.53 -5.42 0.53
CA PHE A 13 3.71 -4.01 0.79
C PHE A 13 3.14 -3.12 -0.32
N VAL A 14 2.73 -1.93 0.08
CA VAL A 14 2.50 -0.79 -0.80
C VAL A 14 3.63 0.21 -0.54
N TYR A 15 4.35 0.53 -1.59
CA TYR A 15 5.37 1.57 -1.59
C TYR A 15 4.75 2.88 -2.07
N LEU A 16 5.00 3.96 -1.32
CA LEU A 16 4.67 5.32 -1.70
C LEU A 16 5.96 6.03 -2.11
N PHE A 17 5.90 6.64 -3.28
CA PHE A 17 6.97 7.50 -3.78
C PHE A 17 6.44 8.90 -4.00
N LEU A 18 7.28 9.88 -3.70
CA LEU A 18 7.10 11.22 -4.21
C LEU A 18 7.83 11.26 -5.56
N GLY A 19 7.05 11.28 -6.64
CA GLY A 19 7.55 11.25 -8.01
C GLY A 19 7.45 12.61 -8.67
N THR A 20 8.54 13.07 -9.27
CA THR A 20 8.52 14.18 -10.23
C THR A 20 8.66 13.60 -11.65
N PRO A 21 7.79 13.98 -12.60
CA PRO A 21 7.93 13.54 -13.99
C PRO A 21 9.25 14.05 -14.59
N ASN A 22 10.00 13.19 -15.27
CA ASN A 22 11.29 13.60 -15.87
C ASN A 22 11.13 14.64 -16.99
N GLU A 23 9.95 14.67 -17.63
CA GLU A 23 9.63 15.61 -18.72
C GLU A 23 9.40 17.04 -18.21
N PHE A 24 9.05 17.20 -16.92
CA PHE A 24 8.76 18.50 -16.30
C PHE A 24 9.31 18.55 -14.87
N PRO A 25 10.62 18.79 -14.70
CA PRO A 25 11.28 18.75 -13.39
C PRO A 25 10.81 19.87 -12.44
N ASP A 26 10.30 20.98 -12.96
CA ASP A 26 9.75 22.10 -12.17
C ASP A 26 8.29 21.90 -11.74
N SER A 27 7.68 20.76 -12.10
CA SER A 27 6.28 20.48 -11.79
C SER A 27 6.10 19.96 -10.36
N THR A 28 4.91 20.20 -9.80
CA THR A 28 4.59 19.77 -8.43
C THR A 28 4.73 18.25 -8.29
N PRO A 29 5.51 17.77 -7.30
CA PRO A 29 5.73 16.34 -7.14
C PRO A 29 4.42 15.63 -6.76
N THR A 30 4.21 14.46 -7.35
CA THR A 30 2.98 13.66 -7.17
C THR A 30 3.26 12.41 -6.36
N VAL A 31 2.31 12.05 -5.49
CA VAL A 31 2.41 10.80 -4.72
C VAL A 31 2.00 9.62 -5.62
N LEU A 32 2.94 8.71 -5.86
CA LEU A 32 2.76 7.47 -6.60
C LEU A 32 2.66 6.29 -5.63
N ARG A 33 1.79 5.33 -5.95
CA ARG A 33 1.59 4.11 -5.16
C ARG A 33 1.90 2.90 -6.02
N ALA A 34 2.71 1.99 -5.51
CA ALA A 34 3.01 0.72 -6.16
C ALA A 34 2.93 -0.43 -5.15
N GLU A 35 2.14 -1.45 -5.47
CA GLU A 35 2.13 -2.71 -4.74
C GLU A 35 3.28 -3.58 -5.25
N ALA A 36 4.17 -3.96 -4.34
CA ALA A 36 5.35 -4.77 -4.64
C ALA A 36 5.87 -5.42 -3.36
N ASP A 37 6.66 -6.48 -3.49
CA ASP A 37 7.34 -7.09 -2.35
C ASP A 37 8.65 -6.35 -2.00
N THR A 38 9.31 -5.75 -2.98
CA THR A 38 10.58 -5.00 -2.82
C THR A 38 10.46 -3.57 -3.35
N GLU A 39 11.26 -2.65 -2.81
CA GLU A 39 11.30 -1.26 -3.29
C GLU A 39 11.73 -1.19 -4.76
N ASP A 40 12.69 -2.01 -5.16
CA ASP A 40 13.23 -2.01 -6.52
C ASP A 40 12.16 -2.39 -7.57
N ASP A 41 11.35 -3.42 -7.28
CA ASP A 41 10.21 -3.78 -8.13
C ASP A 41 9.18 -2.65 -8.19
N ALA A 42 8.94 -1.97 -7.07
CA ALA A 42 8.04 -0.82 -7.01
C ALA A 42 8.57 0.37 -7.84
N ARG A 43 9.88 0.62 -7.82
CA ARG A 43 10.54 1.68 -8.62
C ARG A 43 10.55 1.33 -10.11
N ALA A 44 10.75 0.06 -10.46
CA ALA A 44 10.74 -0.41 -11.84
C ALA A 44 9.40 -0.14 -12.56
N LYS A 45 8.30 0.01 -11.82
CA LYS A 45 6.98 0.39 -12.36
C LYS A 45 6.91 1.84 -12.87
N PHE A 46 7.83 2.72 -12.44
CA PHE A 46 7.84 4.13 -12.81
C PHE A 46 9.19 4.57 -13.41
N PRO A 47 9.59 4.05 -14.59
CA PRO A 47 10.91 4.31 -15.18
C PRO A 47 11.10 5.74 -15.71
N ARG A 48 10.00 6.48 -15.95
CA ARG A 48 10.02 7.87 -16.47
C ARG A 48 9.88 8.94 -15.40
N TRP A 49 10.02 8.55 -14.13
CA TRP A 49 9.83 9.42 -12.98
C TRP A 49 11.08 9.43 -12.12
N THR A 50 11.40 10.60 -11.56
CA THR A 50 12.37 10.74 -10.50
C THR A 50 11.67 10.46 -9.19
N LEU A 51 11.94 9.31 -8.60
CA LEU A 51 11.24 8.79 -7.42
C LEU A 51 12.06 9.00 -6.15
N ILE A 52 11.45 9.66 -5.16
CA ILE A 52 11.93 9.74 -3.79
C ILE A 52 11.06 8.82 -2.93
N PHE A 53 11.68 7.90 -2.19
CA PHE A 53 10.95 7.01 -1.28
C PHE A 53 10.28 7.83 -0.17
N ALA A 54 8.97 7.62 0.01
CA ALA A 54 8.19 8.33 1.01
C ALA A 54 7.75 7.41 2.15
N ALA A 55 7.20 6.23 1.84
CA ALA A 55 6.75 5.29 2.85
C ALA A 55 6.61 3.86 2.30
N GLN A 56 6.68 2.89 3.20
CA GLN A 56 6.35 1.48 2.96
C GLN A 56 5.23 1.09 3.92
N ILE A 57 4.11 0.62 3.38
CA ILE A 57 2.92 0.22 4.15
C ILE A 57 2.74 -1.29 3.99
N ARG A 58 2.57 -2.01 5.11
CA ARG A 58 2.27 -3.45 5.08
C ARG A 58 0.81 -3.67 4.68
N THR A 59 0.56 -4.47 3.66
CA THR A 59 -0.82 -4.82 3.21
C THR A 59 -1.48 -5.84 4.13
N GLU A 60 -0.69 -6.65 4.83
CA GLU A 60 -1.14 -7.66 5.80
C GLU A 60 -1.44 -7.08 7.19
N ALA A 61 -1.12 -5.80 7.42
CA ALA A 61 -1.44 -5.17 8.70
C ALA A 61 -2.95 -4.95 8.81
N PRO A 62 -3.58 -5.24 9.96
CA PRO A 62 -4.98 -4.87 10.19
C PRO A 62 -5.11 -3.36 9.98
N CYS A 63 -5.94 -2.95 9.03
CA CYS A 63 -6.20 -1.53 8.78
C CYS A 63 -6.79 -0.92 10.05
N ARG A 64 -6.00 -0.11 10.76
CA ARG A 64 -6.44 0.64 11.94
C ARG A 64 -6.65 2.10 11.55
N LEU A 65 -7.90 2.52 11.46
CA LEU A 65 -8.28 3.91 11.26
C LEU A 65 -8.61 4.52 12.62
N GLN A 66 -7.94 5.61 12.96
CA GLN A 66 -8.22 6.39 14.17
C GLN A 66 -8.71 7.78 13.76
N ILE A 67 -9.94 8.11 14.17
CA ILE A 67 -10.52 9.44 13.98
C ILE A 67 -10.68 10.05 15.37
N PHE A 68 -10.12 11.24 15.58
CA PHE A 68 -10.26 11.99 16.83
C PHE A 68 -11.10 13.25 16.59
N SER A 69 -12.09 13.47 17.44
CA SER A 69 -12.81 14.74 17.51
C SER A 69 -12.21 15.57 18.65
N THR A 70 -11.65 16.73 18.33
CA THR A 70 -11.08 17.66 19.33
C THR A 70 -12.14 18.33 20.21
N ASP A 71 -13.39 18.38 19.77
CA ASP A 71 -14.52 19.00 20.48
C ASP A 71 -15.12 18.05 21.53
N GLU A 72 -15.35 16.79 21.15
CA GLU A 72 -16.11 15.83 21.96
C GLU A 72 -15.24 14.92 22.84
N GLY A 73 -13.90 15.03 22.74
CA GLY A 73 -12.95 14.21 23.50
C GLY A 73 -13.03 12.70 23.21
N PHE A 74 -13.77 12.31 22.16
CA PHE A 74 -13.97 10.93 21.78
C PHE A 74 -13.09 10.53 20.59
N MET A 75 -12.70 9.27 20.60
CA MET A 75 -11.89 8.63 19.56
C MET A 75 -12.65 7.45 18.99
N TRP A 76 -12.80 7.42 17.67
CA TRP A 76 -13.26 6.25 16.94
C TRP A 76 -12.05 5.46 16.46
N VAL A 77 -11.98 4.19 16.88
CA VAL A 77 -10.99 3.24 16.40
C VAL A 77 -11.72 2.17 15.60
N TYR A 78 -11.43 2.11 14.31
CA TYR A 78 -11.85 1.01 13.45
C TYR A 78 -10.65 0.12 13.17
N GLU A 79 -10.78 -1.17 13.48
CA GLU A 79 -9.75 -2.18 13.20
C GLU A 79 -10.33 -3.25 12.28
N GLN A 80 -9.79 -3.33 11.06
CA GLN A 80 -10.13 -4.41 10.14
C GLN A 80 -9.32 -5.66 10.52
N ARG A 81 -9.97 -6.63 11.18
CA ARG A 81 -9.37 -7.94 11.44
C ARG A 81 -9.37 -8.76 10.14
N GLN A 82 -8.19 -9.12 9.64
CA GLN A 82 -8.06 -10.13 8.60
C GLN A 82 -7.96 -11.49 9.28
N THR A 83 -9.02 -12.31 9.19
CA THR A 83 -8.93 -13.73 9.58
C THR A 83 -8.18 -14.49 8.49
N ALA A 84 -6.93 -14.87 8.76
CA ALA A 84 -6.25 -15.85 7.94
C ALA A 84 -7.00 -17.19 8.05
N SER A 85 -7.54 -17.70 6.94
CA SER A 85 -8.00 -19.08 6.88
C SER A 85 -6.77 -19.97 6.86
N GLU A 86 -6.30 -20.38 8.04
CA GLU A 86 -5.35 -21.48 8.19
C GLU A 86 -6.09 -22.76 7.77
N ALA A 87 -5.95 -23.13 6.49
CA ALA A 87 -6.33 -24.46 6.04
C ALA A 87 -5.28 -25.44 6.59
N ALA A 88 -5.53 -25.92 7.81
CA ALA A 88 -4.82 -27.03 8.41
C ALA A 88 -4.99 -28.26 7.50
N HIS A 89 -3.91 -28.68 6.85
CA HIS A 89 -3.86 -29.96 6.16
C HIS A 89 -3.36 -31.00 7.18
N ALA A 90 -4.29 -31.84 7.65
CA ALA A 90 -3.98 -33.12 8.27
C ALA A 90 -3.85 -34.21 7.19
#